data_AF-A0A926GZV5-F1
#
_entry.id   AF-A0A926GZV5-F1
#
_cell.length_a   1.000
_cell.length_b   1.000
_cell.length_c   1.000
_cell.angle_alpha   90.00
_cell.angle_beta   90.00
_cell.angle_gamma   90.00
#
_symmetry.space_group_name_H-M   'P 1'
#
loop_
_entity.id
_entity.type
_entity.pdbx_description
1 polymer ?
#
loop_
_entity_poly.entity_id
_entity_poly.type
_entity_poly.pdbx_seq_one_letter_code
_entity_poly.pdbx_strand_id
1 'polypeptide(L)'
;MLALDDKTGEISPAVMPFIGCSLVAAALLDLYLSGLLKRSVPHGEATAIYRLSSSITITGDAYCDHVFNTLAKYNPSEQTGDFTTFGFRYLDRVAPFHRMQAAQHRLQLRLVAGDLLRRGALVADTKTMAGLFRRERLLPGEQDSGEDSLRLALQVVANRETTFPTDERILSLLMLIVATGLAKNVWGANGDVAEWRIRKTLRLVTEPSSIWADANRFARYGAAND
;
A
#
# COMPACT_ATOMS: atom_id res chain seq x y z
N MET A 1 6.70 -6.17 4.17
CA MET A 1 6.72 -6.59 5.58
C MET A 1 5.48 -7.39 5.91
N LEU A 2 4.35 -6.79 6.31
CA LEU A 2 3.14 -7.52 6.79
C LEU A 2 2.56 -8.63 5.87
N ALA A 3 2.86 -8.60 4.57
CA ALA A 3 2.41 -9.60 3.61
C ALA A 3 3.38 -10.77 3.42
N LEU A 4 4.61 -10.65 3.92
CA LEU A 4 5.65 -11.66 3.79
C LEU A 4 5.44 -12.74 4.84
N ASP A 5 5.65 -13.99 4.45
CA ASP A 5 5.83 -15.08 5.39
C ASP A 5 7.24 -15.05 5.97
N ASP A 6 7.36 -15.08 7.29
CA ASP A 6 8.62 -14.85 8.01
C ASP A 6 9.69 -15.90 7.67
N LYS A 7 9.27 -17.13 7.31
CA LYS A 7 10.19 -18.25 7.05
C LYS A 7 10.62 -18.33 5.59
N THR A 8 9.74 -17.94 4.67
CA THR A 8 9.94 -18.14 3.24
C THR A 8 10.25 -16.84 2.51
N GLY A 9 9.84 -15.69 3.07
CA GLY A 9 9.91 -14.40 2.41
C GLY A 9 8.93 -14.27 1.24
N GLU A 10 7.97 -15.19 1.12
CA GLU A 10 7.00 -15.22 0.03
C GLU A 10 5.71 -14.49 0.43
N ILE A 11 5.04 -13.89 -0.56
CA ILE A 11 3.72 -13.29 -0.38
C ILE A 11 2.68 -14.35 -0.73
N SER A 12 1.68 -14.52 0.14
CA SER A 12 0.58 -15.46 -0.10
C SER A 12 -0.11 -15.21 -1.45
N PRO A 13 -0.39 -16.26 -2.26
CA PRO A 13 -1.16 -16.11 -3.51
C PRO A 13 -2.52 -15.45 -3.33
N ALA A 14 -3.14 -15.60 -2.15
CA ALA A 14 -4.42 -14.96 -1.84
C ALA A 14 -4.31 -13.43 -1.66
N VAL A 15 -3.13 -12.92 -1.32
CA VAL A 15 -2.86 -11.48 -1.12
C VAL A 15 -2.26 -10.84 -2.37
N MET A 16 -1.57 -11.64 -3.19
CA MET A 16 -0.83 -11.18 -4.36
C MET A 16 -1.65 -10.32 -5.35
N PRO A 17 -2.95 -10.58 -5.61
CA PRO A 17 -3.77 -9.73 -6.49
C PRO A 17 -3.99 -8.30 -5.93
N PHE A 18 -3.97 -8.17 -4.60
CA PHE A 18 -4.31 -6.93 -3.89
C PHE A 18 -3.09 -6.03 -3.66
N ILE A 19 -1.90 -6.62 -3.63
CA ILE A 19 -0.72 -5.93 -3.09
C ILE A 19 -0.24 -4.80 -4.01
N GLY A 20 -0.31 -4.97 -5.34
CA GLY A 20 0.05 -3.91 -6.28
C GLY A 20 -0.80 -2.65 -6.11
N CYS A 21 -2.13 -2.80 -6.10
CA CYS A 21 -3.06 -1.67 -5.87
C CYS A 21 -2.82 -1.03 -4.50
N SER A 22 -2.53 -1.84 -3.49
CA SER A 22 -2.35 -1.37 -2.11
C SER A 22 -1.02 -0.66 -1.89
N LEU A 23 0.04 -1.07 -2.59
CA LEU A 23 1.31 -0.34 -2.61
C LEU A 23 1.15 1.03 -3.28
N VAL A 24 0.42 1.10 -4.40
CA VAL A 24 0.11 2.39 -5.04
C VAL A 24 -0.70 3.28 -4.09
N ALA A 25 -1.73 2.73 -3.43
CA ALA A 25 -2.53 3.46 -2.46
C ALA A 25 -1.67 3.99 -1.30
N ALA A 26 -0.77 3.15 -0.76
CA ALA A 26 0.16 3.53 0.30
C ALA A 26 1.07 4.69 -0.14
N ALA A 27 1.67 4.61 -1.33
CA ALA A 27 2.53 5.66 -1.86
C ALA A 27 1.76 6.98 -2.06
N LEU A 28 0.54 6.94 -2.59
CA LEU A 28 -0.30 8.14 -2.75
C LEU A 28 -0.66 8.77 -1.39
N LEU A 29 -0.97 7.95 -0.39
CA LEU A 29 -1.24 8.43 0.97
C LEU A 29 0.02 9.04 1.60
N ASP A 30 1.18 8.40 1.47
CA ASP A 30 2.45 8.94 1.99
C ASP A 30 2.82 10.26 1.33
N LEU A 31 2.65 10.38 0.01
CA LEU A 31 2.88 11.64 -0.71
C LEU A 31 1.88 12.74 -0.28
N TYR A 32 0.62 12.39 -0.02
CA TYR A 32 -0.39 13.30 0.52
C TYR A 32 -0.04 13.78 1.93
N LEU A 33 0.27 12.86 2.84
CA LEU A 33 0.67 13.16 4.22
C LEU A 33 1.98 13.95 4.30
N SER A 34 2.85 13.78 3.30
CA SER A 34 4.09 14.58 3.16
C SER A 34 3.85 15.95 2.50
N GLY A 35 2.60 16.29 2.19
CA GLY A 35 2.23 17.58 1.59
C GLY A 35 2.68 17.75 0.13
N LEU A 36 3.03 16.66 -0.57
CA LEU A 36 3.46 16.71 -1.98
C LEU A 36 2.28 16.59 -2.96
N LEU A 37 1.18 16.03 -2.48
CA LEU A 37 -0.10 15.97 -3.18
C LEU A 37 -1.13 16.80 -2.41
N LYS A 38 -2.01 17.48 -3.16
CA LYS A 38 -3.24 18.04 -2.60
C LYS A 38 -4.45 17.43 -3.27
N ARG A 39 -5.52 17.43 -2.49
CA ARG A 39 -6.87 17.15 -2.98
C ARG A 39 -7.55 18.46 -3.29
N SER A 40 -8.13 18.60 -4.47
CA SER A 40 -9.13 19.63 -4.73
C SER A 40 -10.49 18.97 -4.83
N VAL A 41 -11.50 19.69 -4.35
CA VAL A 41 -12.91 19.40 -4.62
C VAL A 41 -13.39 20.53 -5.54
N PRO A 42 -13.11 20.49 -6.85
CA PRO A 42 -13.68 21.49 -7.74
C PRO A 42 -15.18 21.22 -7.79
N HIS A 43 -15.97 22.15 -7.27
CA HIS A 43 -17.41 22.27 -7.51
C HIS A 43 -18.23 20.96 -7.44
N GLY A 44 -18.07 20.20 -6.35
CA GLY A 44 -19.10 19.28 -5.89
C GLY A 44 -19.18 17.89 -6.51
N GLU A 45 -18.38 17.52 -7.53
CA GLU A 45 -18.63 16.24 -8.22
C GLU A 45 -17.44 15.29 -8.38
N ALA A 46 -16.18 15.73 -8.21
CA ALA A 46 -15.04 14.81 -8.24
C ALA A 46 -13.82 15.31 -7.45
N THR A 47 -13.13 14.44 -6.71
CA THR A 47 -11.99 14.80 -5.85
C THR A 47 -10.64 14.57 -6.51
N ALA A 48 -10.16 15.57 -7.25
CA ALA A 48 -8.90 15.54 -7.98
C ALA A 48 -7.67 15.54 -7.04
N ILE A 49 -6.71 14.64 -7.28
CA ILE A 49 -5.38 14.71 -6.67
C ILE A 49 -4.45 15.41 -7.65
N TYR A 50 -3.83 16.49 -7.22
CA TYR A 50 -2.84 17.19 -8.03
C TYR A 50 -1.53 17.32 -7.27
N ARG A 51 -0.47 17.31 -8.07
CA ARG A 51 0.90 17.47 -7.63
C ARG A 51 1.15 18.94 -7.28
N LEU A 52 1.84 19.21 -6.17
CA LEU A 52 2.17 20.59 -5.78
C LEU A 52 3.46 21.14 -6.38
N SER A 53 4.33 20.26 -6.86
CA SER A 53 5.60 20.64 -7.48
C SER A 53 5.62 20.24 -8.95
N SER A 54 6.30 21.01 -9.79
CA SER A 54 6.61 20.63 -11.17
C SER A 54 7.94 19.87 -11.29
N SER A 55 8.83 19.95 -10.28
CA SER A 55 10.19 19.38 -10.30
C SER A 55 10.26 17.96 -9.74
N ILE A 56 11.12 17.11 -10.33
CA ILE A 56 11.42 15.76 -9.83
C ILE A 56 11.63 15.83 -8.31
N THR A 57 10.89 15.01 -7.57
CA THR A 57 11.00 14.96 -6.10
C THR A 57 11.82 13.75 -5.70
N ILE A 58 12.62 13.95 -4.65
CA ILE A 58 13.39 12.91 -3.98
C ILE A 58 12.86 12.85 -2.56
N THR A 59 11.93 11.94 -2.31
CA THR A 59 11.36 11.66 -0.99
C THR A 59 12.29 10.80 -0.14
N GLY A 60 13.31 10.20 -0.77
CA GLY A 60 14.15 9.19 -0.15
C GLY A 60 13.48 7.80 -0.11
N ASP A 61 12.28 7.68 -0.68
CA ASP A 61 11.59 6.41 -0.97
C ASP A 61 11.48 6.22 -2.48
N ALA A 62 12.19 5.21 -2.99
CA ALA A 62 12.34 5.01 -4.44
C ALA A 62 10.99 4.72 -5.12
N TYR A 63 10.05 4.11 -4.40
CA TYR A 63 8.74 3.80 -4.94
C TYR A 63 7.80 5.00 -4.92
N CYS A 64 7.81 5.79 -3.85
CA CYS A 64 7.09 7.07 -3.80
C CYS A 64 7.59 8.04 -4.88
N ASP A 65 8.91 8.11 -5.10
CA ASP A 65 9.52 8.90 -6.17
C ASP A 65 9.07 8.40 -7.56
N HIS A 66 9.03 7.08 -7.77
CA HIS A 66 8.53 6.50 -9.00
C HIS A 66 7.06 6.85 -9.26
N VAL A 67 6.19 6.69 -8.25
CA VAL A 67 4.77 7.05 -8.34
C VAL A 67 4.63 8.54 -8.65
N PHE A 68 5.26 9.41 -7.86
CA PHE A 68 5.19 10.86 -8.00
C PHE A 68 5.67 11.37 -9.37
N ASN A 69 6.79 10.85 -9.87
CA ASN A 69 7.32 11.23 -11.18
C ASN A 69 6.49 10.66 -12.33
N THR A 70 5.81 9.54 -12.11
CA THR A 70 4.83 9.01 -13.06
C THR A 70 3.60 9.92 -13.10
N LEU A 71 3.16 10.45 -11.95
CA LEU A 71 2.08 11.46 -11.88
C LEU A 71 2.39 12.74 -12.68
N ALA A 72 3.66 13.14 -12.75
CA ALA A 72 4.09 14.30 -13.53
C ALA A 72 3.82 14.18 -15.04
N LYS A 73 3.62 12.96 -15.55
CA LYS A 73 3.35 12.69 -16.96
C LYS A 73 1.87 12.79 -17.33
N TYR A 74 0.98 13.00 -16.35
CA TYR A 74 -0.46 13.17 -16.56
C TYR A 74 -0.78 14.63 -16.90
N ASN A 75 -1.63 14.85 -17.90
CA ASN A 75 -2.19 16.18 -18.15
C ASN A 75 -3.02 16.62 -16.94
N PRO A 76 -3.04 17.92 -16.58
CA PRO A 76 -3.87 18.42 -15.46
C PRO A 76 -5.36 18.06 -15.58
N SER A 77 -5.88 17.94 -16.80
CA SER A 77 -7.25 17.47 -17.08
C SER A 77 -7.47 15.97 -16.85
N GLU A 78 -6.39 15.17 -16.85
CA GLU A 78 -6.43 13.76 -16.47
C GLU A 78 -6.30 13.58 -14.95
N GLN A 79 -5.79 14.60 -14.25
CA GLN A 79 -5.71 14.68 -12.78
C GLN A 79 -7.05 15.05 -12.14
N THR A 80 -8.06 15.44 -12.93
CA THR A 80 -9.43 15.68 -12.45
C THR A 80 -10.26 14.40 -12.45
N GLY A 81 -10.76 14.00 -11.28
CA GLY A 81 -11.50 12.75 -11.00
C GLY A 81 -11.34 12.38 -9.52
N ASP A 82 -12.25 11.61 -8.91
CA ASP A 82 -12.05 11.13 -7.53
C ASP A 82 -10.76 10.26 -7.40
N PHE A 83 -10.23 10.10 -6.18
CA PHE A 83 -8.97 9.36 -5.95
C PHE A 83 -9.05 7.92 -6.48
N THR A 84 -10.25 7.34 -6.50
CA THR A 84 -10.51 6.00 -7.04
C THR A 84 -10.33 5.96 -8.57
N THR A 85 -10.99 6.86 -9.31
CA THR A 85 -10.89 7.02 -10.76
C THR A 85 -9.47 7.42 -11.18
N PHE A 86 -8.84 8.30 -10.42
CA PHE A 86 -7.44 8.68 -10.60
C PHE A 86 -6.49 7.50 -10.38
N GLY A 87 -6.70 6.72 -9.31
CA GLY A 87 -5.95 5.50 -9.02
C GLY A 87 -6.08 4.47 -10.15
N PHE A 88 -7.27 4.31 -10.74
CA PHE A 88 -7.45 3.43 -11.89
C PHE A 88 -6.76 3.94 -13.15
N ARG A 89 -6.88 5.22 -13.48
CA ARG A 89 -6.12 5.82 -14.59
C ARG A 89 -4.60 5.75 -14.36
N TYR A 90 -4.18 5.78 -13.10
CA TYR A 90 -2.81 5.50 -12.73
C TYR A 90 -2.40 4.08 -13.12
N LEU A 91 -3.16 3.08 -12.64
CA LEU A 91 -2.90 1.68 -12.97
C LEU A 91 -2.99 1.39 -14.47
N ASP A 92 -3.99 1.91 -15.17
CA ASP A 92 -4.21 1.68 -16.61
C ASP A 92 -3.06 2.16 -17.47
N ARG A 93 -2.45 3.29 -17.11
CA ARG A 93 -1.37 3.89 -17.90
C ARG A 93 0.00 3.34 -17.52
N VAL A 94 0.17 2.93 -16.28
CA VAL A 94 1.37 2.23 -15.83
C VAL A 94 1.36 0.79 -16.39
N ALA A 95 0.20 0.14 -16.45
CA ALA A 95 0.01 -1.23 -16.93
C ALA A 95 -1.29 -1.38 -17.76
N PRO A 96 -1.26 -1.30 -19.10
CA PRO A 96 -2.43 -1.61 -19.91
C PRO A 96 -2.93 -3.03 -19.62
N PHE A 97 -4.24 -3.11 -19.36
CA PHE A 97 -4.99 -4.14 -18.63
C PHE A 97 -4.80 -5.61 -19.02
N HIS A 98 -4.07 -5.94 -20.09
CA HIS A 98 -4.12 -7.28 -20.68
C HIS A 98 -2.79 -8.03 -20.79
N ARG A 99 -1.61 -7.37 -20.75
CA ARG A 99 -0.31 -8.08 -20.84
C ARG A 99 0.86 -7.46 -20.08
N MET A 100 0.68 -6.34 -19.38
CA MET A 100 1.77 -5.61 -18.70
C MET A 100 1.71 -5.59 -17.17
N GLN A 101 0.66 -6.14 -16.54
CA GLN A 101 0.51 -6.13 -15.08
C GLN A 101 1.65 -6.87 -14.36
N ALA A 102 2.12 -8.00 -14.89
CA ALA A 102 3.21 -8.74 -14.26
C ALA A 102 4.54 -7.98 -14.26
N ALA A 103 4.88 -7.24 -15.34
CA ALA A 103 6.13 -6.51 -15.43
C ALA A 103 6.15 -5.29 -14.48
N GLN A 104 5.03 -4.57 -14.42
CA GLN A 104 4.89 -3.43 -13.51
C GLN A 104 4.81 -3.87 -12.06
N HIS A 105 4.04 -4.91 -11.76
CA HIS A 105 3.99 -5.44 -10.41
C HIS A 105 5.38 -5.93 -9.94
N ARG A 106 6.16 -6.57 -10.83
CA ARG A 106 7.56 -6.90 -10.54
C ARG A 106 8.43 -5.66 -10.30
N LEU A 107 8.24 -4.59 -11.06
CA LEU A 107 8.97 -3.32 -10.83
C LEU A 107 8.60 -2.71 -9.47
N GLN A 108 7.31 -2.63 -9.14
CA GLN A 108 6.81 -2.14 -7.85
C GLN A 108 7.45 -2.92 -6.69
N LEU A 109 7.35 -4.25 -6.73
CA LEU A 109 7.93 -5.13 -5.71
C LEU A 109 9.45 -4.99 -5.65
N ARG A 110 10.14 -4.83 -6.78
CA ARG A 110 11.60 -4.63 -6.82
C ARG A 110 12.02 -3.31 -6.18
N LEU A 111 11.31 -2.21 -6.47
CA LEU A 111 11.60 -0.89 -5.88
C LEU A 111 11.40 -0.92 -4.36
N VAL A 112 10.25 -1.46 -3.91
CA VAL A 112 9.94 -1.60 -2.48
C VAL A 112 10.94 -2.52 -1.78
N ALA A 113 11.24 -3.68 -2.36
CA ALA A 113 12.19 -4.63 -1.78
C ALA A 113 13.62 -4.07 -1.71
N GLY A 114 14.06 -3.34 -2.74
CA GLY A 114 15.35 -2.65 -2.74
C GLY A 114 15.47 -1.62 -1.62
N ASP A 115 14.39 -0.87 -1.36
CA ASP A 115 14.36 0.09 -0.26
C ASP A 115 14.32 -0.57 1.12
N LEU A 116 13.59 -1.68 1.27
CA LEU A 116 13.58 -2.44 2.51
C LEU A 116 14.95 -3.09 2.79
N LEU A 117 15.65 -3.59 1.76
CA LEU A 117 17.03 -4.08 1.87
C LEU A 117 17.99 -2.97 2.31
N ARG A 118 17.90 -1.80 1.67
CA ARG A 118 18.72 -0.62 2.01
C ARG A 118 18.53 -0.19 3.47
N ARG A 119 17.31 -0.32 4.00
CA ARG A 119 16.95 0.01 5.39
C ARG A 119 17.24 -1.12 6.37
N GLY A 120 17.74 -2.27 5.92
CA GLY A 120 18.00 -3.44 6.76
C GLY A 120 16.74 -4.18 7.23
N ALA A 121 15.56 -3.83 6.69
CA ALA A 121 14.30 -4.49 7.01
C ALA A 121 14.16 -5.86 6.30
N LEU A 122 14.84 -6.03 5.17
CA LEU A 122 15.00 -7.32 4.50
C LEU A 122 16.48 -7.72 4.48
N VAL A 123 16.72 -9.02 4.46
CA VAL A 123 18.03 -9.64 4.28
C VAL A 123 17.97 -10.59 3.09
N ALA A 124 18.99 -10.56 2.25
CA ALA A 124 19.12 -11.49 1.14
C ALA A 124 19.65 -12.84 1.64
N ASP A 125 18.91 -13.92 1.37
CA ASP A 125 19.30 -15.30 1.61
C ASP A 125 19.43 -16.04 0.28
N THR A 126 20.47 -16.87 0.14
CA THR A 126 20.66 -17.68 -1.05
C THR A 126 20.39 -19.14 -0.73
N LYS A 127 19.25 -19.65 -1.19
CA LYS A 127 18.93 -21.07 -1.08
C LYS A 127 19.31 -21.82 -2.35
N THR A 128 20.07 -22.90 -2.19
CA THR A 128 20.32 -23.88 -3.26
C THR A 128 19.11 -24.81 -3.38
N MET A 129 18.44 -24.78 -4.52
CA MET A 129 17.26 -25.60 -4.80
C MET A 129 17.70 -26.93 -5.39
N ALA A 130 17.58 -28.02 -4.62
CA ALA A 130 17.84 -29.40 -5.05
C ALA A 130 19.16 -29.63 -5.83
N GLY A 131 20.18 -28.79 -5.61
CA GLY A 131 21.45 -28.82 -6.36
C GLY A 131 21.37 -28.32 -7.82
N LEU A 132 20.21 -27.85 -8.30
CA LEU A 132 19.99 -27.47 -9.69
C LEU A 132 20.31 -25.99 -9.97
N PHE A 133 19.94 -25.11 -9.04
CA PHE A 133 20.22 -23.67 -9.15
C PHE A 133 20.20 -22.99 -7.79
N ARG A 134 20.83 -21.81 -7.70
CA ARG A 134 20.74 -20.92 -6.55
C ARG A 134 19.61 -19.92 -6.79
N ARG A 135 18.71 -19.79 -5.81
CA ARG A 135 17.67 -18.75 -5.81
C ARG A 135 17.93 -17.82 -4.65
N GLU A 136 18.13 -16.54 -4.99
CA GLU A 136 18.12 -15.46 -4.00
C GLU A 136 16.67 -15.23 -3.56
N ARG A 137 16.50 -15.05 -2.25
CA ARG A 137 15.23 -14.74 -1.60
C ARG A 137 15.47 -13.61 -0.63
N LEU A 138 14.41 -12.88 -0.34
CA LEU A 138 14.46 -11.78 0.61
C LEU A 138 13.63 -12.18 1.83
N LEU A 139 14.27 -12.28 2.98
CA LEU A 139 13.62 -12.60 4.24
C LEU A 139 13.50 -11.33 5.10
N PRO A 140 12.49 -11.22 5.97
CA PRO A 140 12.52 -10.23 7.03
C PRO A 140 13.84 -10.31 7.82
N GLY A 141 14.46 -9.16 8.08
CA GLY A 141 15.69 -9.13 8.86
C GLY A 141 15.44 -9.43 10.33
N GLU A 142 16.42 -10.04 11.01
CA GLU A 142 16.35 -10.39 12.44
C GLU A 142 16.26 -9.18 13.39
N GLN A 143 16.34 -7.95 12.89
CA GLN A 143 16.08 -6.73 13.67
C GLN A 143 14.56 -6.55 13.87
N ASP A 144 13.96 -7.46 14.64
CA ASP A 144 12.54 -7.59 14.99
C ASP A 144 11.90 -6.33 15.60
N SER A 145 12.68 -5.33 16.01
CA SER A 145 12.15 -4.16 16.73
C SER A 145 11.12 -3.33 15.95
N GLY A 146 11.23 -3.23 14.63
CA GLY A 146 10.39 -2.35 13.81
C GLY A 146 9.03 -2.97 13.45
N GLU A 147 9.04 -4.21 12.96
CA GLU A 147 7.81 -4.91 12.58
C GLU A 147 6.99 -5.30 13.81
N ASP A 148 7.63 -5.77 14.89
CA ASP A 148 6.92 -6.10 16.12
C ASP A 148 6.32 -4.86 16.78
N SER A 149 7.04 -3.74 16.79
CA SER A 149 6.49 -2.46 17.27
C SER A 149 5.29 -2.02 16.43
N LEU A 150 5.35 -2.22 15.11
CA LEU A 150 4.24 -1.92 14.21
C LEU A 150 3.03 -2.83 14.48
N ARG A 151 3.25 -4.15 14.59
CA ARG A 151 2.21 -5.13 14.93
C ARG A 151 1.58 -4.82 16.28
N LEU A 152 2.39 -4.46 17.28
CA LEU A 152 1.91 -4.06 18.59
C LEU A 152 1.08 -2.78 18.55
N ALA A 153 1.53 -1.74 17.83
CA ALA A 153 0.77 -0.50 17.65
C ALA A 153 -0.58 -0.77 16.97
N LEU A 154 -0.58 -1.61 15.93
CA LEU A 154 -1.79 -2.06 15.24
C LEU A 154 -2.72 -2.85 16.17
N GLN A 155 -2.18 -3.74 17.01
CA GLN A 155 -2.95 -4.52 17.98
C GLN A 155 -3.60 -3.65 19.05
N VAL A 156 -2.88 -2.65 19.57
CA VAL A 156 -3.41 -1.69 20.53
C VAL A 156 -4.59 -0.94 19.94
N VAL A 157 -4.46 -0.48 18.69
CA VAL A 157 -5.56 0.22 18.01
C VAL A 157 -6.73 -0.70 17.69
N ALA A 158 -6.47 -1.92 17.20
CA ALA A 158 -7.53 -2.89 16.89
C ALA A 158 -8.36 -3.31 18.11
N ASN A 159 -7.78 -3.22 19.31
CA ASN A 159 -8.44 -3.53 20.58
C ASN A 159 -9.13 -2.33 21.25
N ARG A 160 -8.90 -1.10 20.79
CA ARG A 160 -9.61 0.09 21.32
C ARG A 160 -10.98 0.19 20.68
N GLU A 161 -12.03 -0.04 21.47
CA GLU A 161 -13.41 0.01 20.99
C GLU A 161 -13.94 1.45 20.81
N THR A 162 -13.32 2.46 21.43
CA THR A 162 -13.93 3.78 21.60
C THR A 162 -13.06 4.96 21.21
N THR A 163 -11.74 4.77 21.00
CA THR A 163 -10.82 5.87 20.68
C THR A 163 -9.99 5.54 19.45
N PHE A 164 -10.16 6.37 18.44
CA PHE A 164 -9.46 6.26 17.17
C PHE A 164 -8.00 6.70 17.32
N PRO A 165 -7.05 6.11 16.56
CA PRO A 165 -5.72 6.68 16.47
C PRO A 165 -5.81 8.09 15.86
N THR A 166 -5.26 9.08 16.54
CA THR A 166 -5.07 10.42 15.97
C THR A 166 -3.98 10.43 14.89
N ASP A 167 -3.22 9.34 14.79
CA ASP A 167 -2.16 9.17 13.80
C ASP A 167 -2.75 8.71 12.45
N GLU A 168 -2.76 9.62 11.49
CA GLU A 168 -3.24 9.38 10.12
C GLU A 168 -2.47 8.28 9.38
N ARG A 169 -1.20 8.01 9.74
CA ARG A 169 -0.41 6.92 9.14
C ARG A 169 -0.89 5.56 9.63
N ILE A 170 -1.15 5.43 10.94
CA ILE A 170 -1.68 4.19 11.51
C ILE A 170 -3.08 3.90 10.97
N LEU A 171 -3.90 4.94 10.85
CA LEU A 171 -5.20 4.81 10.19
C LEU A 171 -5.06 4.29 8.75
N SER A 172 -4.24 4.97 7.95
CA SER A 172 -4.00 4.60 6.55
C SER A 172 -3.56 3.13 6.43
N LEU A 173 -2.66 2.69 7.32
CA LEU A 173 -2.19 1.32 7.35
C LEU A 173 -3.29 0.32 7.72
N LEU A 174 -4.10 0.60 8.74
CA LEU A 174 -5.24 -0.26 9.12
C LEU A 174 -6.23 -0.44 7.97
N MET A 175 -6.48 0.63 7.22
CA MET A 175 -7.37 0.58 6.05
C MET A 175 -6.81 -0.30 4.94
N LEU A 176 -5.51 -0.19 4.66
CA LEU A 176 -4.86 -1.03 3.67
C LEU A 176 -4.80 -2.50 4.12
N ILE A 177 -4.56 -2.78 5.40
CA ILE A 177 -4.58 -4.16 5.95
C ILE A 177 -5.94 -4.82 5.72
N VAL A 178 -7.02 -4.10 6.02
CA VAL A 178 -8.39 -4.59 5.81
C VAL A 178 -8.70 -4.74 4.32
N ALA A 179 -8.24 -3.82 3.48
CA ALA A 179 -8.49 -3.87 2.04
C ALA A 179 -7.76 -5.03 1.34
N THR A 180 -6.56 -5.39 1.83
CA THR A 180 -5.69 -6.44 1.28
C THR A 180 -5.97 -7.84 1.85
N GLY A 181 -6.84 -7.96 2.86
CA GLY A 181 -7.04 -9.23 3.57
C GLY A 181 -5.84 -9.66 4.41
N LEU A 182 -4.96 -8.73 4.78
CA LEU A 182 -3.76 -9.01 5.57
C LEU A 182 -4.03 -9.21 7.07
N ALA A 183 -5.28 -9.11 7.52
CA ALA A 183 -5.63 -9.18 8.93
C ALA A 183 -5.14 -10.49 9.60
N LYS A 184 -5.23 -11.62 8.90
CA LYS A 184 -4.73 -12.91 9.40
C LYS A 184 -3.20 -12.96 9.49
N ASN A 185 -2.51 -12.29 8.59
CA ASN A 185 -1.04 -12.19 8.63
C ASN A 185 -0.58 -11.34 9.82
N VAL A 186 -1.31 -10.27 10.13
CA VAL A 186 -0.96 -9.33 11.20
C VAL A 186 -1.33 -9.88 12.59
N TRP A 187 -2.55 -10.41 12.74
CA TRP A 187 -3.12 -10.78 14.05
C TRP A 187 -3.37 -12.29 14.24
N GLY A 188 -2.92 -13.13 13.30
CA GLY A 188 -3.03 -14.59 13.40
C GLY A 188 -4.48 -15.06 13.50
N ALA A 189 -4.74 -15.95 14.48
CA ALA A 189 -6.06 -16.54 14.73
C ALA A 189 -7.15 -15.49 15.07
N ASN A 190 -6.75 -14.32 15.57
CA ASN A 190 -7.67 -13.23 15.89
C ASN A 190 -7.94 -12.30 14.69
N GLY A 191 -7.36 -12.59 13.52
CA GLY A 191 -7.45 -11.76 12.33
C GLY A 191 -8.88 -11.40 11.95
N ASP A 192 -9.80 -12.37 11.93
CA ASP A 192 -11.20 -12.13 11.53
C ASP A 192 -11.92 -11.18 12.51
N VAL A 193 -11.68 -11.34 13.81
CA VAL A 193 -12.28 -10.47 14.84
C VAL A 193 -11.68 -9.06 14.79
N ALA A 194 -10.35 -8.96 14.67
CA ALA A 194 -9.65 -7.68 14.54
C ALA A 194 -10.10 -6.94 13.28
N GLU A 195 -10.20 -7.63 12.15
CA GLU A 195 -10.68 -7.08 10.90
C GLU A 195 -12.12 -6.56 11.02
N TRP A 196 -13.02 -7.33 11.65
CA TRP A 196 -14.39 -6.89 11.92
C TRP A 196 -14.43 -5.62 12.77
N ARG A 197 -13.63 -5.56 13.85
CA ARG A 197 -13.54 -4.37 14.72
C ARG A 197 -13.04 -3.17 13.94
N ILE A 198 -11.95 -3.31 13.19
CA ILE A 198 -11.39 -2.22 12.39
C ILE A 198 -12.40 -1.76 11.35
N ARG A 199 -13.08 -2.68 10.64
CA ARG A 199 -14.14 -2.31 9.68
C ARG A 199 -15.26 -1.51 10.35
N LYS A 200 -15.68 -1.93 11.55
CA LYS A 200 -16.71 -1.22 12.33
C LYS A 200 -16.23 0.18 12.72
N THR A 201 -15.01 0.30 13.23
CA THR A 201 -14.41 1.59 13.62
C THR A 201 -14.23 2.50 12.42
N LEU A 202 -13.66 2.02 11.31
CA LEU A 202 -13.44 2.79 10.08
C LEU A 202 -14.74 3.37 9.52
N ARG A 203 -15.85 2.62 9.52
CA ARG A 203 -17.16 3.12 9.08
C ARG A 203 -17.62 4.37 9.83
N LEU A 204 -17.18 4.55 11.07
CA LEU A 204 -17.57 5.69 11.90
C LEU A 204 -16.74 6.95 11.62
N VAL A 205 -15.60 6.83 10.93
CA VAL A 205 -14.62 7.93 10.78
C VAL A 205 -14.26 8.24 9.34
N THR A 206 -14.44 7.29 8.43
CA THR A 206 -14.31 7.57 7.00
C THR A 206 -15.62 8.14 6.50
N GLU A 207 -15.67 9.47 6.34
CA GLU A 207 -16.69 10.05 5.47
C GLU A 207 -16.56 9.38 4.08
N PRO A 208 -17.68 9.04 3.41
CA PRO A 208 -17.66 8.42 2.08
C PRO A 208 -16.84 9.21 1.04
N SER A 209 -16.71 10.51 1.30
CA SER A 209 -15.97 11.51 0.55
C SER A 209 -14.52 11.69 1.03
N SER A 210 -13.95 10.87 1.92
CA SER A 210 -12.57 11.03 2.41
C SER A 210 -11.53 10.34 1.51
N ILE A 211 -10.28 10.84 1.51
CA ILE A 211 -9.16 10.23 0.75
C ILE A 211 -8.89 8.78 1.16
N TRP A 212 -9.11 8.51 2.44
CA TRP A 212 -9.06 7.18 3.03
C TRP A 212 -10.14 6.24 2.46
N ALA A 213 -11.39 6.70 2.36
CA ALA A 213 -12.47 5.91 1.76
C ALA A 213 -12.14 5.54 0.30
N ASP A 214 -11.58 6.47 -0.46
CA ASP A 214 -11.10 6.23 -1.83
C ASP A 214 -9.94 5.22 -1.88
N ALA A 215 -8.94 5.35 -1.02
CA ALA A 215 -7.81 4.42 -0.95
C ALA A 215 -8.26 2.98 -0.62
N ASN A 216 -9.22 2.82 0.29
CA ASN A 216 -9.80 1.51 0.62
C ASN A 216 -10.64 0.92 -0.53
N ARG A 217 -11.40 1.74 -1.27
CA ARG A 217 -12.09 1.28 -2.49
C ARG A 217 -11.09 0.80 -3.55
N PHE A 218 -10.05 1.59 -3.80
CA PHE A 218 -9.03 1.31 -4.78
C PHE A 218 -8.21 0.04 -4.45
N ALA A 219 -7.77 -0.13 -3.21
CA ALA A 219 -7.04 -1.31 -2.76
C ALA A 219 -7.86 -2.62 -2.92
N ARG A 220 -9.19 -2.55 -2.81
CA ARG A 220 -10.10 -3.71 -3.01
C ARG A 220 -10.38 -4.02 -4.48
N TYR A 221 -10.18 -3.09 -5.40
CA TYR A 221 -10.47 -3.31 -6.81
C TYR A 221 -9.59 -4.38 -7.45
N GLY A 222 -8.38 -4.60 -6.93
CA GLY A 222 -7.52 -5.72 -7.34
C GLY A 222 -8.20 -7.09 -7.19
N ALA A 223 -9.22 -7.21 -6.32
CA ALA A 223 -9.98 -8.44 -6.10
C ALA A 223 -11.09 -8.71 -7.13
N ALA A 224 -11.61 -7.65 -7.75
CA ALA A 224 -12.83 -7.72 -8.55
C ALA A 224 -12.55 -7.96 -10.05
N ASN A 225 -11.28 -7.90 -10.46
CA ASN A 225 -10.85 -7.97 -11.85
C ASN A 225 -9.77 -9.04 -12.09
N ASP A 226 -9.59 -9.94 -11.13
CA ASP A 226 -8.86 -11.21 -11.24
C ASP A 226 -9.89 -12.35 -11.21
#